data_AF-A0A3C2ANT0-F1
#
_entry.id   AF-A0A3C2ANT0-F1
#
_cell.length_a   1.000
_cell.length_b   1.000
_cell.length_c   1.000
_cell.angle_alpha   90.00
_cell.angle_beta   90.00
_cell.angle_gamma   90.00
#
_symmetry.space_group_name_H-M   'P 1'
#
loop_
_entity.id
_entity.type
_entity.pdbx_description
1 polymer ?
#
loop_
_entity_poly.entity_id
_entity_poly.type
_entity_poly.pdbx_seq_one_letter_code
_entity_poly.pdbx_strand_id
1 'polypeptide(L)'
;KTWEVRDTNGFIAIYHSNDDKAPDWEIPDSDFTGWNTLMTTSFEINSHPQETTENSVDIGHFAEVHGYSGIETLKQIQTEGSYLTTKYAMNRSVGFVSTAEKTRAEFEVHVFGLGYSFVEASVPKNGLEYRTFVFPTPIGNGKIKLTLGLRLKRIEKPYKVNPLLALLPKPLVNYIVGKASFKVYLHDVKQDFHIWENKTFIAPPALAKGDGPIGTYRTWAKQFYPKAG
;
A
#
# COMPACT_ATOMS: atom_id res chain seq x y z
N LYS A 1 -5.28 -20.06 24.33
CA LYS A 1 -4.48 -19.98 23.09
C LYS A 1 -3.53 -18.80 23.25
N THR A 2 -2.24 -19.01 23.03
CA THR A 2 -1.20 -17.96 23.06
C THR A 2 -0.88 -17.60 21.62
N TRP A 3 -0.60 -16.33 21.36
CA TRP A 3 -0.28 -15.83 20.03
C TRP A 3 1.13 -15.25 20.03
N GLU A 4 1.88 -15.51 18.97
CA GLU A 4 3.17 -14.85 18.73
C GLU A 4 2.92 -13.40 18.34
N VAL A 5 3.52 -12.47 19.09
CA VAL A 5 3.33 -11.02 18.95
C VAL A 5 4.67 -10.36 18.66
N ARG A 6 4.69 -9.42 17.73
CA ARG A 6 5.88 -8.61 17.41
C ARG A 6 5.54 -7.12 17.39
N ASP A 7 6.35 -6.31 18.04
CA ASP A 7 6.41 -4.87 17.77
C ASP A 7 7.33 -4.67 16.56
N THR A 8 6.77 -4.20 15.45
CA THR A 8 7.51 -3.99 14.21
C THR A 8 7.04 -2.73 13.50
N ASN A 9 8.01 -1.89 13.11
CA ASN A 9 7.78 -0.70 12.29
C ASN A 9 6.75 0.30 12.86
N GLY A 10 6.55 0.31 14.18
CA GLY A 10 5.57 1.15 14.88
C GLY A 10 4.15 0.57 14.92
N PHE A 11 4.02 -0.74 14.73
CA PHE A 11 2.77 -1.49 14.79
C PHE A 11 2.94 -2.79 15.58
N ILE A 12 1.85 -3.26 16.18
CA ILE A 12 1.80 -4.61 16.77
C ILE A 12 1.28 -5.57 15.71
N ALA A 13 2.10 -6.55 15.35
CA ALA A 13 1.74 -7.65 14.47
C ALA A 13 1.51 -8.93 15.29
N ILE A 14 0.51 -9.71 14.88
CA ILE A 14 0.19 -11.01 15.45
C ILE A 14 0.31 -12.04 14.35
N TYR A 15 1.04 -13.13 14.60
CA TYR A 15 1.14 -14.23 13.67
C TYR A 15 -0.04 -15.20 13.83
N HIS A 16 -0.56 -15.69 12.70
CA HIS A 16 -1.66 -16.64 12.67
C HIS A 16 -1.33 -17.80 11.72
N SER A 17 -1.50 -19.03 12.22
CA SER A 17 -1.40 -20.27 11.44
C SER A 17 -2.55 -21.20 11.83
N ASN A 18 -3.11 -21.92 10.85
CA ASN A 18 -4.14 -22.94 11.10
C ASN A 18 -3.56 -24.21 11.75
N ASP A 19 -2.27 -24.48 11.54
CA ASP A 19 -1.60 -25.68 12.03
C ASP A 19 -0.87 -25.44 13.36
N ASP A 20 -1.11 -24.29 14.01
CA ASP A 20 -0.41 -23.82 15.23
C ASP A 20 1.13 -23.86 15.12
N LYS A 21 1.67 -23.78 13.89
CA LYS A 21 3.12 -23.65 13.65
C LYS A 21 3.61 -22.27 14.08
N ALA A 22 4.85 -22.20 14.54
CA ALA A 22 5.55 -20.93 14.72
C ALA A 22 5.77 -20.23 13.36
N PRO A 23 5.97 -18.89 13.32
CA PRO A 23 6.39 -18.19 12.12
C PRO A 23 7.74 -18.71 11.62
N ASP A 24 7.84 -18.98 10.32
CA ASP A 24 9.07 -19.36 9.60
C ASP A 24 9.69 -18.21 8.79
N TRP A 25 9.10 -17.02 8.90
CA TRP A 25 9.58 -15.77 8.30
C TRP A 25 9.29 -14.60 9.23
N GLU A 26 10.01 -13.50 9.01
CA GLU A 26 9.87 -12.28 9.79
C GLU A 26 9.65 -11.06 8.89
N ILE A 27 9.02 -10.03 9.45
CA ILE A 27 8.94 -8.72 8.81
C ILE A 27 10.26 -7.97 9.11
N PRO A 28 10.97 -7.48 8.08
CA PRO A 28 12.20 -6.74 8.30
C PRO A 28 11.93 -5.42 9.01
N ASP A 29 12.82 -5.08 9.94
CA ASP A 29 12.82 -3.78 10.59
C ASP A 29 13.22 -2.69 9.60
N SER A 30 12.61 -1.53 9.76
CA SER A 30 12.83 -0.38 8.90
C SER A 30 13.48 0.77 9.65
N ASP A 31 14.47 1.40 9.01
CA ASP A 31 15.02 2.65 9.50
C ASP A 31 14.09 3.83 9.16
N PHE A 32 13.49 4.40 10.20
CA PHE A 32 12.64 5.59 10.09
C PHE A 32 13.38 6.89 10.46
N THR A 33 14.72 6.89 10.48
CA THR A 33 15.52 8.10 10.63
C THR A 33 15.19 9.10 9.53
N GLY A 34 14.82 10.32 9.93
CA GLY A 34 14.41 11.36 8.98
C GLY A 34 12.97 11.23 8.46
N TRP A 35 12.17 10.32 8.99
CA TRP A 35 10.74 10.22 8.70
C TRP A 35 9.90 10.93 9.77
N ASN A 36 8.72 11.42 9.38
CA ASN A 36 7.75 11.99 10.31
C ASN A 36 7.04 10.89 11.11
N THR A 37 6.34 11.31 12.17
CA THR A 37 5.48 10.43 12.98
C THR A 37 4.45 9.73 12.10
N LEU A 38 4.25 8.44 12.37
CA LEU A 38 3.26 7.62 11.72
C LEU A 38 1.84 8.18 11.97
N MET A 39 1.07 8.34 10.89
CA MET A 39 -0.37 8.59 10.96
C MET A 39 -1.11 7.33 10.59
N THR A 40 -2.17 6.99 11.33
CA THR A 40 -2.95 5.78 11.11
C THR A 40 -4.45 6.05 11.15
N THR A 41 -5.20 5.14 10.53
CA THR A 41 -6.66 5.04 10.67
C THR A 41 -7.08 3.60 10.35
N SER A 42 -8.30 3.22 10.73
CA SER A 42 -8.85 1.90 10.40
C SER A 42 -10.30 2.02 9.95
N PHE A 43 -10.71 1.11 9.06
CA PHE A 43 -12.08 0.95 8.60
C PHE A 43 -12.50 -0.52 8.72
N GLU A 44 -13.79 -0.77 8.93
CA GLU A 44 -14.37 -2.10 8.75
C GLU A 44 -15.09 -2.14 7.41
N ILE A 45 -14.74 -3.10 6.55
CA ILE A 45 -15.33 -3.25 5.22
C ILE A 45 -15.62 -4.72 4.93
N ASN A 46 -16.62 -4.97 4.07
CA ASN A 46 -16.90 -6.30 3.54
C ASN A 46 -15.85 -6.63 2.46
N SER A 47 -14.83 -7.41 2.80
CA SER A 47 -13.74 -7.75 1.89
C SER A 47 -12.93 -8.92 2.46
N HIS A 48 -11.94 -9.38 1.70
CA HIS A 48 -11.02 -10.44 2.08
C HIS A 48 -9.56 -9.92 1.96
N PRO A 49 -8.61 -10.29 2.86
CA PRO A 49 -7.23 -9.78 2.80
C PRO A 49 -6.52 -9.96 1.45
N GLN A 50 -6.80 -11.07 0.77
CA GLN A 50 -6.27 -11.31 -0.58
C GLN A 50 -6.73 -10.26 -1.60
N GLU A 51 -7.92 -9.68 -1.46
CA GLU A 51 -8.46 -8.68 -2.39
C GLU A 51 -7.71 -7.36 -2.30
N THR A 52 -7.45 -6.88 -1.08
CA THR A 52 -6.72 -5.62 -0.87
C THR A 52 -5.28 -5.71 -1.36
N THR A 53 -4.66 -6.87 -1.24
CA THR A 53 -3.28 -7.09 -1.67
C THR A 53 -3.20 -7.32 -3.18
N GLU A 54 -4.24 -7.89 -3.81
CA GLU A 54 -4.32 -8.04 -5.28
C GLU A 54 -4.27 -6.68 -6.00
N ASN A 55 -4.87 -5.63 -5.42
CA ASN A 55 -4.77 -4.26 -5.95
C ASN A 55 -3.31 -3.80 -6.13
N SER A 56 -2.36 -4.36 -5.38
CA SER A 56 -0.94 -3.97 -5.51
C SER A 56 -0.28 -4.52 -6.77
N VAL A 57 -0.93 -5.46 -7.47
CA VAL A 57 -0.47 -6.05 -8.73
C VAL A 57 -1.47 -5.87 -9.87
N ASP A 58 -2.69 -5.41 -9.59
CA ASP A 58 -3.65 -5.01 -10.60
C ASP A 58 -3.25 -3.63 -11.15
N ILE A 59 -2.56 -3.62 -12.28
CA ILE A 59 -2.08 -2.38 -12.87
C ILE A 59 -3.21 -1.66 -13.63
N GLY A 60 -4.23 -2.39 -14.10
CA GLY A 60 -5.31 -1.87 -14.93
C GLY A 60 -6.23 -0.92 -14.16
N HIS A 61 -6.57 -1.25 -12.90
CA HIS A 61 -7.47 -0.41 -12.09
C HIS A 61 -6.93 1.00 -11.84
N PHE A 62 -5.60 1.18 -11.83
CA PHE A 62 -4.99 2.49 -11.57
C PHE A 62 -5.39 3.56 -12.59
N ALA A 63 -5.54 3.17 -13.86
CA ALA A 63 -5.98 4.11 -14.90
C ALA A 63 -7.46 4.48 -14.72
N GLU A 64 -8.32 3.49 -14.45
CA GLU A 64 -9.77 3.67 -14.43
C GLU A 64 -10.29 4.29 -13.13
N VAL A 65 -9.78 3.84 -11.98
CA VAL A 65 -10.26 4.25 -10.65
C VAL A 65 -9.57 5.53 -10.18
N HIS A 66 -8.27 5.65 -10.42
CA HIS A 66 -7.45 6.74 -9.89
C HIS A 66 -7.01 7.77 -10.95
N GLY A 67 -7.36 7.57 -12.23
CA GLY A 67 -7.04 8.49 -13.32
C GLY A 67 -5.54 8.56 -13.65
N TYR A 68 -4.77 7.54 -13.27
CA TYR A 68 -3.34 7.47 -13.53
C TYR A 68 -3.06 7.21 -15.02
N SER A 69 -1.88 7.57 -15.49
CA SER A 69 -1.52 7.46 -16.91
C SER A 69 -0.02 7.21 -17.07
N GLY A 70 0.45 6.77 -18.25
CA GLY A 70 1.87 6.55 -18.47
C GLY A 70 2.46 5.47 -17.54
N ILE A 71 1.73 4.38 -17.39
CA ILE A 71 2.11 3.24 -16.56
C ILE A 71 3.35 2.57 -17.15
N GLU A 72 4.33 2.31 -16.29
CA GLU A 72 5.59 1.66 -16.62
C GLU A 72 5.92 0.64 -15.52
N THR A 73 6.23 -0.60 -15.90
CA THR A 73 6.74 -1.61 -14.98
C THR A 73 8.26 -1.51 -14.87
N LEU A 74 8.75 -1.01 -13.74
CA LEU A 74 10.18 -0.85 -13.46
C LEU A 74 10.82 -2.13 -12.91
N LYS A 75 10.04 -2.96 -12.21
CA LYS A 75 10.46 -4.26 -11.69
C LYS A 75 9.27 -5.19 -11.81
N GLN A 76 9.46 -6.29 -12.54
CA GLN A 76 8.45 -7.35 -12.63
C GLN A 76 8.18 -7.94 -11.24
N ILE A 77 7.00 -8.53 -11.06
CA ILE A 77 6.67 -9.24 -9.83
C ILE A 77 7.74 -10.30 -9.51
N GLN A 78 8.21 -10.28 -8.27
CA GLN A 78 9.13 -11.27 -7.70
C GLN A 78 8.51 -11.81 -6.41
N THR A 79 8.64 -13.11 -6.21
CA THR A 79 8.11 -13.80 -5.03
C THR A 79 9.18 -14.72 -4.46
N GLU A 80 9.40 -14.64 -3.14
CA GLU A 80 10.33 -15.49 -2.41
C GLU A 80 9.67 -15.90 -1.09
N GLY A 81 9.26 -17.17 -0.99
CA GLY A 81 8.46 -17.66 0.14
C GLY A 81 7.26 -16.76 0.42
N SER A 82 7.21 -16.20 1.63
CA SER A 82 6.15 -15.31 2.10
C SER A 82 6.27 -13.86 1.64
N TYR A 83 7.28 -13.52 0.84
CA TYR A 83 7.53 -12.15 0.38
C TYR A 83 7.19 -11.99 -1.10
N LEU A 84 6.58 -10.84 -1.44
CA LEU A 84 6.31 -10.42 -2.81
C LEU A 84 6.69 -8.94 -2.99
N THR A 85 7.31 -8.63 -4.13
CA THR A 85 7.66 -7.26 -4.51
C THR A 85 7.51 -6.99 -5.99
N THR A 86 7.19 -5.75 -6.34
CA THR A 86 7.08 -5.25 -7.71
C THR A 86 7.27 -3.73 -7.69
N LYS A 87 7.67 -3.13 -8.81
CA LYS A 87 7.87 -1.67 -8.91
C LYS A 87 7.24 -1.11 -10.17
N TYR A 88 6.48 -0.03 -9.99
CA TYR A 88 5.81 0.68 -11.07
C TYR A 88 6.18 2.15 -11.06
N ALA A 89 6.07 2.78 -12.21
CA ALA A 89 5.97 4.22 -12.33
C ALA A 89 4.72 4.61 -13.10
N MET A 90 4.16 5.77 -12.77
CA MET A 90 2.95 6.28 -13.37
C MET A 90 2.85 7.79 -13.16
N ASN A 91 2.17 8.46 -14.06
CA ASN A 91 1.89 9.89 -13.98
C ASN A 91 0.56 10.11 -13.24
N ARG A 92 0.62 10.82 -12.12
CA ARG A 92 -0.54 11.21 -11.30
C ARG A 92 -0.48 12.68 -10.92
N SER A 93 -1.64 13.29 -10.68
CA SER A 93 -1.69 14.61 -10.05
C SER A 93 -1.31 14.51 -8.57
N VAL A 94 -0.50 15.45 -8.08
CA VAL A 94 -0.22 15.56 -6.65
C VAL A 94 -1.37 16.34 -6.02
N GLY A 95 -2.37 15.63 -5.47
CA GLY A 95 -3.70 16.19 -5.17
C GLY A 95 -3.76 17.42 -4.25
N PHE A 96 -2.67 17.79 -3.57
CA PHE A 96 -2.58 19.02 -2.75
C PHE A 96 -1.67 20.11 -3.34
N VAL A 97 -0.98 19.83 -4.45
CA VAL A 97 -0.26 20.84 -5.23
C VAL A 97 -1.20 21.21 -6.38
N SER A 98 -1.60 22.48 -6.47
CA SER A 98 -2.67 22.96 -7.38
C SER A 98 -2.30 22.93 -8.88
N THR A 99 -1.43 22.02 -9.30
CA THR A 99 -0.99 21.92 -10.68
C THR A 99 -1.83 20.86 -11.39
N ALA A 100 -2.51 21.25 -12.47
CA ALA A 100 -3.13 20.32 -13.43
C ALA A 100 -2.12 19.36 -14.08
N GLU A 101 -0.82 19.59 -13.87
CA GLU A 101 0.27 18.76 -14.36
C GLU A 101 0.35 17.43 -13.60
N LYS A 102 0.24 16.33 -14.33
CA LYS A 102 0.56 15.00 -13.81
C LYS A 102 2.07 14.86 -13.71
N THR A 103 2.56 14.41 -12.56
CA THR A 103 3.99 14.16 -12.32
C THR A 103 4.24 12.66 -12.22
N ARG A 104 5.45 12.24 -12.58
CA ARG A 104 5.90 10.87 -12.38
C ARG A 104 5.99 10.56 -10.89
N ALA A 105 5.29 9.51 -10.49
CA ALA A 105 5.42 8.87 -9.20
C ALA A 105 5.89 7.43 -9.40
N GLU A 106 6.81 6.98 -8.55
CA GLU A 106 7.31 5.61 -8.53
C GLU A 106 6.82 4.92 -7.25
N PHE A 107 6.41 3.67 -7.36
CA PHE A 107 5.84 2.87 -6.29
C PHE A 107 6.55 1.53 -6.25
N GLU A 108 7.25 1.23 -5.16
CA GLU A 108 7.75 -0.10 -4.87
C GLU A 108 6.88 -0.75 -3.81
N VAL A 109 6.26 -1.87 -4.18
CA VAL A 109 5.35 -2.63 -3.33
C VAL A 109 6.13 -3.71 -2.61
N HIS A 110 5.83 -3.87 -1.32
CA HIS A 110 6.34 -4.94 -0.47
C HIS A 110 5.17 -5.61 0.26
N VAL A 111 5.04 -6.92 0.11
CA VAL A 111 3.99 -7.72 0.73
C VAL A 111 4.62 -8.89 1.49
N PHE A 112 4.23 -9.07 2.75
CA PHE A 112 4.64 -10.16 3.63
C PHE A 112 3.39 -10.93 4.10
N GLY A 113 3.18 -12.12 3.56
CA GLY A 113 1.93 -12.87 3.73
C GLY A 113 0.72 -12.11 3.20
N LEU A 114 -0.46 -12.36 3.75
CA LEU A 114 -1.70 -11.66 3.34
C LEU A 114 -2.11 -10.52 4.28
N GLY A 115 -1.40 -10.34 5.40
CA GLY A 115 -1.79 -9.39 6.46
C GLY A 115 -0.91 -8.14 6.57
N TYR A 116 0.27 -8.13 5.93
CA TYR A 116 1.23 -7.04 6.07
C TYR A 116 1.76 -6.57 4.72
N SER A 117 1.51 -5.33 4.35
CA SER A 117 2.09 -4.72 3.16
C SER A 117 2.43 -3.25 3.39
N PHE A 118 3.44 -2.79 2.66
CA PHE A 118 3.74 -1.37 2.53
C PHE A 118 4.20 -1.03 1.12
N VAL A 119 4.04 0.24 0.77
CA VAL A 119 4.48 0.79 -0.51
C VAL A 119 5.42 1.95 -0.24
N GLU A 120 6.60 1.90 -0.84
CA GLU A 120 7.51 3.04 -0.93
C GLU A 120 7.15 3.85 -2.16
N ALA A 121 6.70 5.08 -1.95
CA ALA A 121 6.33 5.97 -3.03
C ALA A 121 7.27 7.17 -3.11
N SER A 122 7.73 7.48 -4.32
CA SER A 122 8.59 8.63 -4.59
C SER A 122 7.98 9.52 -5.66
N VAL A 123 8.01 10.83 -5.44
CA VAL A 123 7.63 11.86 -6.43
C VAL A 123 8.85 12.75 -6.66
N PRO A 124 9.79 12.35 -7.55
CA PRO A 124 11.11 12.97 -7.65
C PRO A 124 11.08 14.46 -7.96
N LYS A 125 10.15 14.91 -8.81
CA LYS A 125 9.97 16.32 -9.18
C LYS A 125 9.75 17.21 -7.94
N ASN A 126 8.93 16.72 -7.01
CA ASN A 126 8.56 17.44 -5.79
C ASN A 126 9.49 17.12 -4.61
N GLY A 127 10.37 16.12 -4.73
CA GLY A 127 11.23 15.66 -3.64
C GLY A 127 10.45 15.07 -2.47
N LEU A 128 9.31 14.43 -2.77
CA LEU A 128 8.47 13.78 -1.77
C LEU A 128 8.73 12.29 -1.77
N GLU A 129 8.90 11.73 -0.59
CA GLU A 129 9.06 10.28 -0.37
C GLU A 129 8.09 9.86 0.74
N TYR A 130 7.33 8.80 0.48
CA TYR A 130 6.30 8.28 1.37
C TYR A 130 6.53 6.80 1.62
N ARG A 131 6.06 6.35 2.78
CA ARG A 131 5.77 4.95 3.01
C ARG A 131 4.34 4.81 3.48
N THR A 132 3.52 4.13 2.70
CA THR A 132 2.14 3.80 3.04
C THR A 132 2.03 2.36 3.48
N PHE A 133 1.19 2.08 4.46
CA PHE A 133 0.97 0.75 5.03
C PHE A 133 -0.48 0.34 4.83
N VAL A 134 -0.71 -0.93 4.53
CA VAL A 134 -2.04 -1.53 4.36
C VAL A 134 -2.08 -2.87 5.09
N PHE A 135 -2.92 -2.95 6.12
CA PHE A 135 -3.07 -4.12 6.98
C PHE A 135 -4.53 -4.59 7.01
N PRO A 136 -4.88 -5.57 6.17
CA PRO A 136 -6.21 -6.17 6.17
C PRO A 136 -6.29 -7.31 7.21
N THR A 137 -6.84 -7.05 8.39
CA THR A 137 -7.03 -8.08 9.42
C THR A 137 -8.43 -8.69 9.32
N PRO A 138 -8.59 -10.00 9.10
CA PRO A 138 -9.90 -10.66 9.17
C PRO A 138 -10.55 -10.46 10.54
N ILE A 139 -11.84 -10.08 10.55
CA ILE A 139 -12.64 -9.93 11.78
C ILE A 139 -13.88 -10.86 11.79
N GLY A 140 -13.95 -11.79 10.83
CA GLY A 140 -15.04 -12.77 10.69
C GLY A 140 -16.16 -12.30 9.74
N ASN A 141 -17.07 -13.21 9.39
CA ASN A 141 -18.25 -12.96 8.56
C ASN A 141 -17.96 -12.26 7.22
N GLY A 142 -16.83 -12.57 6.58
CA GLY A 142 -16.43 -11.94 5.31
C GLY A 142 -16.02 -10.47 5.43
N LYS A 143 -15.63 -10.03 6.64
CA LYS A 143 -15.18 -8.66 6.91
C LYS A 143 -13.71 -8.62 7.28
N ILE A 144 -13.10 -7.47 6.99
CA ILE A 144 -11.77 -7.09 7.48
C ILE A 144 -11.84 -5.78 8.24
N LYS A 145 -10.95 -5.64 9.22
CA LYS A 145 -10.48 -4.35 9.70
C LYS A 145 -9.27 -3.94 8.87
N LEU A 146 -9.45 -2.97 7.98
CA LEU A 146 -8.41 -2.42 7.13
C LEU A 146 -7.71 -1.27 7.87
N THR A 147 -6.50 -1.49 8.37
CA THR A 147 -5.68 -0.45 8.99
C THR A 147 -4.71 0.14 7.99
N LEU A 148 -4.72 1.46 7.86
CA LEU A 148 -3.88 2.21 6.94
C LEU A 148 -2.88 3.05 7.74
N GLY A 149 -1.65 3.13 7.23
CA GLY A 149 -0.60 3.97 7.80
C GLY A 149 0.08 4.84 6.74
N LEU A 150 0.57 6.01 7.13
CA LEU A 150 1.43 6.83 6.28
C LEU A 150 2.56 7.45 7.09
N ARG A 151 3.78 7.36 6.55
CA ARG A 151 4.93 8.18 6.92
C ARG A 151 5.38 8.98 5.71
N LEU A 152 5.78 10.22 5.98
CA LEU A 152 6.38 11.15 5.02
C LEU A 152 7.83 11.38 5.45
N LYS A 153 8.79 11.21 4.54
CA LYS A 153 10.17 11.60 4.77
C LYS A 153 10.25 13.12 4.90
N ARG A 154 11.09 13.61 5.83
CA ARG A 154 11.17 15.05 6.13
C ARG A 154 11.49 15.85 4.88
N ILE A 155 10.69 16.88 4.65
CA ILE A 155 10.84 17.76 3.49
C ILE A 155 12.00 18.72 3.75
N GLU A 156 13.11 18.51 3.04
CA GLU A 156 14.29 19.38 3.14
C GLU A 156 14.22 20.59 2.20
N LYS A 157 13.48 20.47 1.09
CA LYS A 157 13.36 21.50 0.04
C LYS A 157 11.89 21.89 -0.21
N PRO A 158 11.22 22.61 0.72
CA PRO A 158 9.80 22.95 0.61
C PRO A 158 9.37 23.60 -0.71
N TYR A 159 10.25 24.41 -1.31
CA TYR A 159 9.98 25.09 -2.58
C TYR A 159 9.71 24.13 -3.75
N LYS A 160 10.21 22.88 -3.69
CA LYS A 160 9.92 21.84 -4.70
C LYS A 160 8.48 21.32 -4.59
N VAL A 161 7.89 21.41 -3.41
CA VAL A 161 6.50 21.01 -3.17
C VAL A 161 5.58 22.14 -3.63
N ASN A 162 5.81 23.35 -3.10
CA ASN A 162 5.16 24.58 -3.53
C ASN A 162 6.06 25.76 -3.12
N PRO A 163 6.39 26.71 -4.00
CA PRO A 163 7.24 27.86 -3.68
C PRO A 163 6.80 28.63 -2.42
N LEU A 164 5.50 28.76 -2.17
CA LEU A 164 4.96 29.46 -1.00
C LEU A 164 5.30 28.76 0.32
N LEU A 165 5.50 27.44 0.32
CA LEU A 165 5.87 26.68 1.52
C LEU A 165 7.30 26.98 1.99
N ALA A 166 8.15 27.56 1.12
CA ALA A 166 9.49 27.97 1.51
C ALA A 166 9.50 29.12 2.54
N LEU A 167 8.38 29.84 2.67
CA LEU A 167 8.20 30.94 3.63
C LEU A 167 7.82 30.45 5.03
N LEU A 168 7.49 29.16 5.18
CA LEU A 168 7.03 28.59 6.45
C LEU A 168 8.15 27.82 7.17
N PRO A 169 8.14 27.75 8.52
CA PRO A 169 9.05 26.90 9.26
C PRO A 169 8.94 25.42 8.84
N LYS A 170 10.08 24.72 8.69
CA LYS A 170 10.12 23.31 8.26
C LYS A 170 9.18 22.37 9.05
N PRO A 171 9.06 22.46 10.39
CA PRO A 171 8.12 21.60 11.13
C PRO A 171 6.67 21.82 10.70
N LEU A 172 6.28 23.07 10.44
CA LEU A 172 4.92 23.42 9.98
C LEU A 172 4.67 22.90 8.56
N VAL A 173 5.65 23.04 7.65
CA VAL A 173 5.57 22.47 6.29
C VAL A 173 5.36 20.95 6.35
N ASN A 174 6.16 20.25 7.14
CA ASN A 174 6.07 18.80 7.29
C ASN A 174 4.71 18.37 7.86
N TYR A 175 4.18 19.12 8.82
CA TYR A 175 2.85 18.87 9.37
C TYR A 175 1.74 19.07 8.33
N ILE A 176 1.73 20.21 7.62
CA ILE A 176 0.71 20.54 6.62
C ILE A 176 0.74 19.53 5.46
N VAL A 177 1.92 19.31 4.86
CA VAL A 177 2.08 18.39 3.73
C VAL A 177 1.79 16.96 4.16
N GLY A 178 2.21 16.55 5.35
CA GLY A 178 1.89 15.23 5.91
C GLY A 178 0.39 15.02 6.05
N LYS A 179 -0.33 15.96 6.68
CA LYS A 179 -1.80 15.88 6.84
C LYS A 179 -2.52 15.89 5.50
N ALA A 180 -2.11 16.73 4.55
CA ALA A 180 -2.70 16.78 3.22
C ALA A 180 -2.46 15.47 2.46
N SER A 181 -1.24 14.95 2.49
CA SER A 181 -0.87 13.68 1.85
C SER A 181 -1.65 12.51 2.45
N PHE A 182 -1.83 12.49 3.78
CA PHE A 182 -2.65 11.46 4.42
C PHE A 182 -4.11 11.53 3.98
N LYS A 183 -4.70 12.72 3.88
CA LYS A 183 -6.06 12.87 3.33
C LYS A 183 -6.18 12.37 1.89
N VAL A 184 -5.20 12.67 1.03
CA VAL A 184 -5.18 12.18 -0.36
C VAL A 184 -5.07 10.66 -0.38
N TYR A 185 -4.15 10.08 0.41
CA TYR A 185 -4.02 8.62 0.52
C TYR A 185 -5.32 7.94 0.96
N LEU A 186 -5.99 8.49 1.97
CA LEU A 186 -7.28 7.96 2.43
C LEU A 186 -8.39 8.12 1.38
N HIS A 187 -8.36 9.19 0.59
CA HIS A 187 -9.31 9.38 -0.49
C HIS A 187 -9.09 8.32 -1.57
N ASP A 188 -7.85 8.14 -2.03
CA ASP A 188 -7.50 7.15 -3.06
C ASP A 188 -7.95 5.74 -2.64
N VAL A 189 -7.58 5.29 -1.43
CA VAL A 189 -7.96 3.96 -0.92
C VAL A 189 -9.48 3.80 -0.77
N LYS A 190 -10.21 4.87 -0.42
CA LYS A 190 -11.68 4.80 -0.29
C LYS A 190 -12.40 4.66 -1.62
N GLN A 191 -11.78 5.01 -2.74
CA GLN A 191 -12.37 4.78 -4.06
C GLN A 191 -12.52 3.27 -4.33
N ASP A 192 -11.63 2.44 -3.79
CA ASP A 192 -11.68 0.99 -3.92
C ASP A 192 -12.75 0.32 -3.05
N PHE A 193 -13.24 0.99 -2.01
CA PHE A 193 -14.18 0.38 -1.05
C PHE A 193 -15.47 -0.07 -1.74
N HIS A 194 -16.00 0.75 -2.65
CA HIS A 194 -17.20 0.39 -3.39
C HIS A 194 -16.98 -0.88 -4.23
N ILE A 195 -15.80 -1.04 -4.83
CA ILE A 195 -15.45 -2.23 -5.61
C ILE A 195 -15.31 -3.44 -4.68
N TRP A 196 -14.55 -3.32 -3.60
CA TRP A 196 -14.30 -4.43 -2.68
C TRP A 196 -15.57 -4.96 -2.00
N GLU A 197 -16.49 -4.08 -1.62
CA GLU A 197 -17.72 -4.49 -0.95
C GLU A 197 -18.77 -5.11 -1.88
N ASN A 198 -18.60 -4.98 -3.20
CA ASN A 198 -19.58 -5.43 -4.19
C ASN A 198 -19.01 -6.43 -5.22
N LYS A 199 -17.71 -6.72 -5.20
CA LYS A 199 -17.08 -7.68 -6.12
C LYS A 199 -17.32 -9.12 -5.69
N THR A 200 -17.27 -10.03 -6.66
CA THR A 200 -17.25 -11.48 -6.45
C THR A 200 -15.89 -12.04 -6.90
N PHE A 201 -15.34 -12.98 -6.13
CA PHE A 201 -14.12 -13.68 -6.52
C PHE A 201 -14.40 -14.65 -7.68
N ILE A 202 -13.70 -14.47 -8.80
CA ILE A 202 -13.82 -15.32 -10.00
C ILE A 202 -12.48 -16.03 -10.24
N ALA A 203 -12.49 -17.35 -10.35
CA ALA A 203 -11.32 -18.16 -10.69
C ALA A 203 -11.65 -19.18 -11.80
N PRO A 204 -10.93 -19.18 -12.94
CA PRO A 204 -9.81 -18.29 -13.28
C PRO A 204 -10.27 -16.85 -13.61
N PRO A 205 -9.43 -15.82 -13.35
CA PRO A 205 -9.76 -14.45 -13.75
C PRO A 205 -9.71 -14.31 -15.28
N ALA A 206 -10.63 -13.55 -15.85
CA ALA A 206 -10.57 -13.14 -17.25
C ALA A 206 -9.61 -11.95 -17.36
N LEU A 207 -8.37 -12.18 -17.82
CA LEU A 207 -7.34 -11.16 -17.92
C LEU A 207 -7.29 -10.54 -19.32
N ALA A 208 -7.24 -9.21 -19.38
CA ALA A 208 -7.03 -8.41 -20.57
C ALA A 208 -5.58 -7.93 -20.69
N LYS A 209 -5.19 -7.48 -21.89
CA LYS A 209 -3.88 -6.85 -22.10
C LYS A 209 -3.81 -5.56 -21.28
N GLY A 210 -2.86 -5.50 -20.34
CA GLY A 210 -2.70 -4.36 -19.43
C GLY A 210 -3.06 -4.70 -17.98
N ASP A 211 -3.79 -5.80 -17.76
CA ASP A 211 -3.93 -6.37 -16.42
C ASP A 211 -2.55 -6.81 -15.95
N GLY A 212 -2.20 -6.41 -14.72
CA GLY A 212 -0.92 -6.80 -14.15
C GLY A 212 -0.87 -8.31 -13.84
N PRO A 213 0.19 -8.79 -13.18
CA PRO A 213 0.45 -10.22 -13.02
C PRO A 213 -0.43 -10.89 -11.94
N ILE A 214 -1.76 -10.74 -12.04
CA ILE A 214 -2.76 -11.26 -11.11
C ILE A 214 -2.66 -12.77 -10.96
N GLY A 215 -2.43 -13.50 -12.06
CA GLY A 215 -2.25 -14.96 -12.03
C GLY A 215 -1.05 -15.41 -11.18
N THR A 216 0.08 -14.70 -11.29
CA THR A 216 1.28 -14.94 -10.47
C THR A 216 0.98 -14.67 -9.01
N TYR A 217 0.37 -13.53 -8.70
CA TYR A 217 -0.03 -13.18 -7.33
C TYR A 217 -0.97 -14.23 -6.72
N ARG A 218 -2.03 -14.64 -7.42
CA ARG A 218 -2.97 -15.65 -6.91
C ARG A 218 -2.31 -17.00 -6.72
N THR A 219 -1.34 -17.36 -7.57
CA THR A 219 -0.57 -18.60 -7.40
C THR A 219 0.30 -18.54 -6.14
N TRP A 220 0.96 -17.41 -5.91
CA TRP A 220 1.72 -17.15 -4.68
C TRP A 220 0.81 -17.13 -3.43
N ALA A 221 -0.37 -16.52 -3.52
CA ALA A 221 -1.30 -16.40 -2.39
C ALA A 221 -1.84 -17.75 -1.89
N LYS A 222 -1.95 -18.76 -2.77
CA LYS A 222 -2.43 -20.11 -2.41
C LYS A 222 -1.67 -20.74 -1.25
N GLN A 223 -0.39 -20.39 -1.05
CA GLN A 223 0.43 -20.98 0.01
C GLN A 223 -0.04 -20.60 1.43
N PHE A 224 -0.80 -19.52 1.58
CA PHE A 224 -1.32 -19.04 2.87
C PHE A 224 -2.68 -19.64 3.24
N TYR A 225 -3.20 -20.52 2.39
CA TYR A 225 -4.44 -21.24 2.64
C TYR A 225 -4.16 -22.72 2.90
N PRO A 226 -5.02 -23.40 3.66
CA PRO A 226 -4.95 -24.85 3.78
C PRO A 226 -4.93 -25.52 2.41
N LYS A 227 -4.13 -26.57 2.26
CA LYS A 227 -4.20 -27.41 1.07
C LYS A 227 -5.62 -27.99 0.97
N ALA A 228 -6.19 -27.99 -0.23
CA ALA A 228 -7.41 -28.75 -0.48
C ALA A 228 -7.14 -30.21 -0.11
N GLY A 229 -7.95 -30.76 0.79
CA GLY A 229 -7.91 -32.18 1.16
C GLY A 229 -8.40 -33.07 0.04
#